data_AF-A0A955DSB8-F1
#
_entry.id   AF-A0A955DSB8-F1
#
_cell.length_a   1.000
_cell.length_b   1.000
_cell.length_c   1.000
_cell.angle_alpha   90.00
_cell.angle_beta   90.00
_cell.angle_gamma   90.00
#
_symmetry.space_group_name_H-M   'P 1'
#
loop_
_entity.id
_entity.type
_entity.pdbx_description
1 polymer ?
#
loop_
_entity_poly.entity_id
_entity_poly.type
_entity_poly.pdbx_seq_one_letter_code
_entity_poly.pdbx_strand_id
1 'polypeptide(L)'
;MIDPRISRLADVLVSHSTRLKKGEHVLIETFDAPDVVATALVRAATAAGAHPHVTIRRNRVIRALIENAGDDQLATWGEYDTERMKKMDAYIAIRGSANVSELAGVSADRMQAYGRLYQKPVHFEQRVKHTKWCVLRWP
;
A
#
# COMPACT_ATOMS: atom_id res chain seq x y z
N MET A 1 -23.43 -7.27 -8.91
CA MET A 1 -23.17 -5.92 -9.46
C MET A 1 -22.26 -5.20 -8.48
N ILE A 2 -21.15 -4.62 -8.94
CA ILE A 2 -20.24 -3.84 -8.06
C ILE A 2 -20.93 -2.52 -7.71
N ASP A 3 -20.81 -2.06 -6.47
CA ASP A 3 -21.34 -0.75 -6.04
C ASP A 3 -20.73 0.37 -6.92
N PRO A 4 -21.54 1.18 -7.62
CA PRO A 4 -21.06 2.22 -8.51
C PRO A 4 -20.13 3.25 -7.85
N ARG A 5 -20.25 3.45 -6.53
CA ARG A 5 -19.39 4.36 -5.76
C ARG A 5 -17.95 3.85 -5.70
N ILE A 6 -17.75 2.55 -5.66
CA ILE A 6 -16.41 1.92 -5.62
C ILE A 6 -15.75 2.05 -6.99
N SER A 7 -16.50 1.81 -8.07
CA SER A 7 -15.99 2.01 -9.43
C SER A 7 -15.60 3.48 -9.66
N ARG A 8 -16.47 4.42 -9.28
CA ARG A 8 -16.18 5.86 -9.40
C ARG A 8 -14.97 6.28 -8.58
N LEU A 9 -14.81 5.75 -7.36
CA LEU A 9 -13.62 5.98 -6.56
C LEU A 9 -12.37 5.50 -7.29
N ALA A 10 -12.37 4.27 -7.81
CA ALA A 10 -11.25 3.72 -8.55
C ALA A 10 -10.87 4.59 -9.77
N ASP A 11 -11.87 5.04 -10.53
CA ASP A 11 -11.66 5.92 -11.67
C ASP A 11 -11.01 7.24 -11.26
N VAL A 12 -11.46 7.88 -10.17
CA VAL A 12 -10.87 9.13 -9.66
C VAL A 12 -9.42 8.91 -9.24
N LEU A 13 -9.12 7.82 -8.54
CA LEU A 13 -7.76 7.55 -8.07
C LEU A 13 -6.80 7.34 -9.24
N VAL A 14 -7.21 6.58 -10.26
CA VAL A 14 -6.39 6.29 -11.44
C VAL A 14 -6.23 7.51 -12.33
N SER A 15 -7.35 8.16 -12.69
CA SER A 15 -7.37 9.23 -13.72
C SER A 15 -6.97 10.60 -13.19
N HIS A 16 -7.35 10.96 -11.97
CA HIS A 16 -7.13 12.29 -11.41
C HIS A 16 -5.99 12.31 -10.38
N SER A 17 -6.05 11.43 -9.37
CA SER A 17 -5.08 11.46 -8.26
C SER A 17 -3.69 11.02 -8.69
N THR A 18 -3.57 9.89 -9.40
CA THR A 18 -2.29 9.41 -9.90
C THR A 18 -2.03 9.77 -11.36
N ARG A 19 -3.05 10.19 -12.13
CA ARG A 19 -2.95 10.47 -13.59
C ARG A 19 -2.12 9.40 -14.30
N LEU A 20 -2.55 8.15 -14.11
CA LEU A 20 -1.83 6.98 -14.57
C LEU A 20 -1.82 6.94 -16.10
N LYS A 21 -0.67 6.63 -16.69
CA LYS A 21 -0.49 6.57 -18.15
C LYS A 21 -0.30 5.13 -18.62
N LYS A 22 -0.54 4.91 -19.92
CA LYS A 22 -0.27 3.63 -20.58
C LYS A 22 1.19 3.21 -20.36
N GLY A 23 1.39 1.94 -19.99
CA GLY A 23 2.71 1.35 -19.73
C GLY A 23 3.28 1.63 -18.34
N GLU A 24 2.69 2.53 -17.54
CA GLU A 24 3.15 2.78 -16.17
C GLU A 24 2.81 1.60 -15.25
N HIS A 25 3.72 1.28 -14.32
CA HIS A 25 3.49 0.31 -13.26
C HIS A 25 2.91 0.99 -12.02
N VAL A 26 1.82 0.44 -11.48
CA VAL A 26 1.19 0.95 -10.24
C VAL A 26 1.13 -0.12 -9.18
N LEU A 27 1.62 0.19 -7.98
CA LEU A 27 1.42 -0.65 -6.80
C LEU A 27 0.15 -0.21 -6.04
N ILE A 28 -0.81 -1.12 -5.92
CA ILE A 28 -2.04 -0.97 -5.17
C ILE A 28 -1.89 -1.75 -3.86
N GLU A 29 -1.88 -1.05 -2.73
CA GLU A 29 -1.87 -1.67 -1.41
C GLU A 29 -3.17 -1.40 -0.66
N THR A 30 -3.81 -2.46 -0.17
CA THR A 30 -5.02 -2.33 0.64
C THR A 30 -4.76 -2.87 2.04
N PHE A 31 -5.32 -2.20 3.06
CA PHE A 31 -5.17 -2.55 4.46
C PHE A 31 -6.56 -2.67 5.04
N ASP A 32 -6.96 -3.87 5.48
CA ASP A 32 -8.29 -4.14 6.06
C ASP A 32 -9.49 -3.59 5.26
N ALA A 33 -9.31 -3.39 3.95
CA ALA A 33 -10.39 -2.98 3.05
C ALA A 33 -11.00 -4.21 2.36
N PRO A 34 -12.27 -4.15 1.94
CA PRO A 34 -12.89 -5.19 1.13
C PRO A 34 -12.16 -5.40 -0.20
N ASP A 35 -12.02 -6.66 -0.61
CA ASP A 35 -11.29 -7.03 -1.84
C ASP A 35 -11.90 -6.41 -3.10
N VAL A 36 -13.20 -6.09 -3.07
CA VAL A 36 -13.88 -5.39 -4.17
C VAL A 36 -13.22 -4.04 -4.51
N VAL A 37 -12.63 -3.34 -3.54
CA VAL A 37 -11.92 -2.09 -3.78
C VAL A 37 -10.63 -2.32 -4.57
N ALA A 38 -9.84 -3.32 -4.18
CA ALA A 38 -8.63 -3.69 -4.91
C ALA A 38 -8.95 -4.13 -6.34
N THR A 39 -9.99 -4.96 -6.52
CA THR A 39 -10.40 -5.42 -7.85
C THR A 39 -10.90 -4.29 -8.75
N ALA A 40 -11.60 -3.29 -8.19
CA ALA A 40 -12.03 -2.10 -8.93
C ALA A 40 -10.83 -1.28 -9.40
N LEU A 41 -9.81 -1.08 -8.54
CA LEU A 41 -8.58 -0.37 -8.90
C LEU A 41 -7.78 -1.09 -9.98
N VAL A 42 -7.67 -2.42 -9.90
CA VAL A 42 -7.02 -3.23 -10.93
C VAL A 42 -7.71 -3.04 -12.27
N ARG A 43 -9.05 -3.09 -12.31
CA ARG A 43 -9.83 -2.89 -13.54
C ARG A 43 -9.62 -1.49 -14.12
N ALA A 44 -9.72 -0.45 -13.30
CA ALA A 44 -9.52 0.94 -13.72
C ALA A 44 -8.10 1.20 -14.24
N ALA A 45 -7.08 0.71 -13.54
CA ALA A 45 -5.68 0.84 -13.96
C ALA A 45 -5.41 0.10 -15.29
N THR A 46 -5.94 -1.11 -15.44
CA THR A 46 -5.82 -1.89 -16.68
C THR A 46 -6.52 -1.19 -17.85
N ALA A 47 -7.71 -0.60 -17.61
CA ALA A 47 -8.44 0.18 -18.62
C ALA A 47 -7.67 1.43 -19.07
N ALA A 48 -6.86 2.02 -18.18
CA ALA A 48 -5.93 3.10 -18.52
C ALA A 48 -4.66 2.62 -19.27
N GLY A 49 -4.52 1.32 -19.53
CA GLY A 49 -3.38 0.71 -20.21
C GLY A 49 -2.13 0.58 -19.33
N ALA A 50 -2.28 0.68 -18.02
CA ALA A 50 -1.22 0.54 -17.05
C ALA A 50 -1.08 -0.90 -16.54
N HIS A 51 -0.03 -1.16 -15.75
CA HIS A 51 0.31 -2.47 -15.22
C HIS A 51 0.14 -2.51 -13.69
N PRO A 52 -1.03 -2.91 -13.18
CA PRO A 52 -1.28 -2.95 -11.74
C PRO A 52 -0.60 -4.14 -11.06
N HIS A 53 -0.04 -3.87 -9.90
CA HIS A 53 0.49 -4.83 -8.94
C HIS A 53 -0.26 -4.68 -7.62
N VAL A 54 -0.58 -5.78 -6.93
CA VAL A 54 -1.42 -5.71 -5.73
C VAL A 54 -0.69 -6.28 -4.50
N THR A 55 -0.92 -5.67 -3.34
CA THR A 55 -0.68 -6.27 -2.03
C THR A 55 -1.92 -6.08 -1.16
N ILE A 56 -2.45 -7.15 -0.60
CA ILE A 56 -3.52 -7.10 0.40
C ILE A 56 -2.88 -7.35 1.76
N ARG A 57 -3.00 -6.37 2.65
CA ARG A 57 -2.47 -6.41 4.01
C ARG A 57 -3.60 -6.40 5.00
N ARG A 58 -3.36 -7.07 6.13
CA ARG A 58 -4.25 -7.03 7.30
C ARG A 58 -3.47 -6.52 8.48
N ASN A 59 -3.99 -5.54 9.21
CA ASN A 59 -3.21 -4.90 10.27
C ASN A 59 -2.89 -5.89 11.40
N ARG A 60 -3.76 -6.86 11.67
CA ARG A 60 -3.49 -7.94 12.64
C ARG A 60 -2.29 -8.80 12.27
N VAL A 61 -2.11 -9.07 10.98
CA VAL A 61 -0.94 -9.82 10.48
C VAL A 61 0.31 -8.96 10.56
N ILE A 62 0.21 -7.68 10.19
CA ILE A 62 1.33 -6.73 10.33
C ILE A 62 1.75 -6.59 11.79
N ARG A 63 0.81 -6.53 12.72
CA ARG A 63 1.09 -6.50 14.15
C ARG A 63 1.94 -7.69 14.55
N ALA A 64 1.48 -8.91 14.25
CA ALA A 64 2.20 -10.14 14.58
C ALA A 64 3.59 -10.20 13.93
N LEU A 65 3.72 -9.70 12.70
CA LEU A 65 5.01 -9.60 12.00
C LEU A 65 5.99 -8.67 12.70
N ILE A 66 5.54 -7.57 13.32
CA ILE A 66 6.39 -6.57 13.97
C ILE A 66 6.71 -6.97 15.42
N GLU A 67 5.71 -7.46 16.16
CA GLU A 67 5.77 -7.68 17.61
C GLU A 67 6.94 -8.57 18.04
N ASN A 68 7.27 -9.58 17.23
CA ASN A 68 8.36 -10.53 17.48
C ASN A 68 9.48 -10.47 16.43
N ALA A 69 9.55 -9.40 15.63
CA ALA A 69 10.53 -9.32 14.54
C ALA A 69 11.96 -9.14 15.05
N GLY A 70 12.89 -9.93 14.52
CA GLY A 70 14.31 -9.60 14.52
C GLY A 70 14.61 -8.45 13.56
N ASP A 71 15.69 -7.69 13.82
CA ASP A 71 16.09 -6.57 12.95
C ASP A 71 16.42 -7.06 11.53
N ASP A 72 17.07 -8.22 11.38
CA ASP A 72 17.37 -8.81 10.06
C ASP A 72 16.10 -9.10 9.24
N GLN A 73 15.04 -9.61 9.89
CA GLN A 73 13.74 -9.85 9.24
C GLN A 73 13.15 -8.54 8.70
N LEU A 74 13.19 -7.47 9.51
CA LEU A 74 12.67 -6.16 9.11
C LEU A 74 13.51 -5.52 8.00
N ALA A 75 14.83 -5.70 8.05
CA ALA A 75 15.75 -5.23 7.02
C ALA A 75 15.51 -5.94 5.69
N THR A 76 15.45 -7.28 5.68
CA THR A 76 15.11 -8.05 4.46
C THR A 76 13.75 -7.64 3.90
N TRP A 77 12.75 -7.44 4.77
CA TRP A 77 11.45 -6.92 4.33
C TRP A 77 11.57 -5.54 3.67
N GLY A 78 12.32 -4.63 4.29
CA GLY A 78 12.57 -3.30 3.76
C GLY A 78 13.27 -3.34 2.40
N GLU A 79 14.26 -4.21 2.24
CA GLU A 79 15.04 -4.35 1.01
C GLU A 79 14.17 -4.77 -0.18
N TYR A 80 13.47 -5.91 -0.10
CA TYR A 80 12.72 -6.40 -1.25
C TYR A 80 11.52 -5.50 -1.60
N ASP A 81 10.87 -4.88 -0.61
CA ASP A 81 9.77 -3.94 -0.88
C ASP A 81 10.30 -2.62 -1.45
N THR A 82 11.51 -2.20 -1.08
CA THR A 82 12.17 -1.03 -1.69
C THR A 82 12.50 -1.32 -3.15
N GLU A 83 13.07 -2.49 -3.46
CA GLU A 83 13.36 -2.91 -4.83
C GLU A 83 12.09 -3.02 -5.69
N ARG A 84 11.00 -3.52 -5.11
CA ARG A 84 9.69 -3.51 -5.77
C ARG A 84 9.22 -2.08 -6.02
N MET A 85 9.30 -1.19 -5.03
CA MET A 85 8.84 0.20 -5.15
C MET A 85 9.65 0.99 -6.20
N LYS A 86 10.95 0.73 -6.34
CA LYS A 86 11.80 1.31 -7.40
C LYS A 86 11.33 1.02 -8.81
N LYS A 87 10.62 -0.10 -9.00
CA LYS A 87 10.08 -0.52 -10.31
C LYS A 87 8.68 0.05 -10.59
N MET A 88 8.11 0.85 -9.69
CA MET A 88 6.77 1.42 -9.83
C MET A 88 6.84 2.89 -10.20
N ASP A 89 5.93 3.33 -11.06
CA ASP A 89 5.73 4.75 -11.39
C ASP A 89 4.71 5.40 -10.45
N ALA A 90 3.75 4.61 -9.96
CA ALA A 90 2.67 5.08 -9.10
C ALA A 90 2.37 4.14 -7.92
N TYR A 91 1.79 4.72 -6.87
CA TYR A 91 1.38 4.00 -5.66
C TYR A 91 -0.01 4.46 -5.20
N ILE A 92 -0.92 3.51 -4.94
CA ILE A 92 -2.24 3.78 -4.35
C ILE A 92 -2.38 2.95 -3.09
N ALA A 93 -2.67 3.58 -1.95
CA ALA A 93 -3.03 2.87 -0.73
C ALA A 93 -4.44 3.17 -0.24
N ILE A 94 -5.16 2.10 0.08
CA ILE A 94 -6.47 2.12 0.73
C ILE A 94 -6.29 1.65 2.17
N ARG A 95 -6.49 2.55 3.12
CA ARG A 95 -6.26 2.33 4.54
C ARG A 95 -7.59 2.18 5.28
N GLY A 96 -8.13 0.98 5.27
CA GLY A 96 -9.16 0.56 6.21
C GLY A 96 -8.56 0.18 7.55
N SER A 97 -9.43 -0.09 8.52
CA SER A 97 -9.04 -0.57 9.83
C SER A 97 -10.23 -1.26 10.49
N ALA A 98 -10.14 -2.58 10.68
CA ALA A 98 -11.12 -3.29 11.50
C ALA A 98 -10.99 -2.90 12.99
N ASN A 99 -9.77 -2.51 13.40
CA ASN A 99 -9.44 -2.04 14.73
C ASN A 99 -8.38 -0.93 14.63
N VAL A 100 -8.74 0.30 15.00
CA VAL A 100 -7.86 1.48 14.91
C VAL A 100 -6.67 1.40 15.86
N SER A 101 -6.77 0.57 16.89
CA SER A 101 -5.74 0.33 17.90
C SER A 101 -4.98 -0.98 17.67
N GLU A 102 -5.03 -1.56 16.46
CA GLU A 102 -4.46 -2.89 16.20
C GLU A 102 -2.95 -2.99 16.54
N LEU A 103 -2.20 -1.91 16.37
CA LEU A 103 -0.77 -1.84 16.71
C LEU A 103 -0.50 -1.39 18.15
N ALA A 104 -1.52 -1.06 18.94
CA ALA A 104 -1.35 -0.60 20.31
C ALA A 104 -0.78 -1.72 21.19
N GLY A 105 0.22 -1.41 22.00
CA GLY A 105 0.89 -2.40 22.87
C GLY A 105 2.06 -3.15 22.22
N VAL A 106 2.32 -2.96 20.92
CA VAL A 106 3.64 -3.33 20.37
C VAL A 106 4.71 -2.48 21.03
N SER A 107 5.81 -3.08 21.46
CA SER A 107 6.87 -2.38 22.19
C SER A 107 7.47 -1.23 21.37
N ALA A 108 7.86 -0.15 22.06
CA ALA A 108 8.43 1.04 21.44
C ALA A 108 9.67 0.69 20.59
N ASP A 109 10.54 -0.18 21.09
CA ASP A 109 11.76 -0.60 20.40
C ASP A 109 11.45 -1.32 19.08
N ARG A 110 10.42 -2.18 19.03
CA ARG A 110 10.01 -2.87 17.80
C ARG A 110 9.33 -1.92 16.83
N MET A 111 8.53 -0.97 17.30
CA MET A 111 7.95 0.07 16.46
C MET A 111 9.02 0.99 15.86
N GLN A 112 10.05 1.37 16.63
CA GLN A 112 11.18 2.15 16.14
C GLN A 112 12.01 1.38 15.10
N ALA A 113 12.29 0.09 15.35
CA ALA A 113 12.98 -0.77 14.40
C ALA A 113 12.20 -0.89 13.09
N TYR A 114 10.89 -1.14 13.15
CA TYR A 114 10.02 -1.17 11.96
C TYR A 114 10.01 0.17 11.21
N GLY A 115 9.95 1.28 11.94
CA GLY A 115 10.04 2.61 11.36
C GLY A 115 11.36 2.85 10.61
N ARG A 116 12.49 2.48 11.22
CA ARG A 116 13.84 2.70 10.68
C ARG A 116 14.19 1.76 9.53
N LEU A 117 13.92 0.46 9.69
CA LEU A 117 14.39 -0.60 8.80
C LEU A 117 13.42 -0.88 7.64
N TYR A 118 12.13 -0.61 7.83
CA TYR A 118 11.12 -0.85 6.79
C TYR A 118 10.47 0.44 6.29
N GLN A 119 9.80 1.20 7.16
CA GLN A 119 8.96 2.31 6.71
C GLN A 119 9.79 3.43 6.07
N LYS A 120 10.92 3.81 6.68
CA LYS A 120 11.82 4.84 6.18
C LYS A 120 12.32 4.54 4.76
N PRO A 121 13.03 3.42 4.50
CA PRO A 121 13.54 3.13 3.15
C PRO A 121 12.41 2.97 2.11
N VAL A 122 11.37 2.18 2.42
CA VAL A 122 10.33 1.85 1.43
C VAL A 122 9.40 3.04 1.17
N HIS A 123 8.88 3.66 2.22
CA HIS A 123 7.80 4.63 2.08
C HIS A 123 8.26 6.08 2.05
N PHE A 124 9.25 6.46 2.87
CA PHE A 124 9.68 7.86 2.95
C PHE A 124 10.78 8.19 1.95
N GLU A 125 11.76 7.30 1.81
CA GLU A 125 12.87 7.52 0.89
C GLU A 125 12.52 7.12 -0.54
N GLN A 126 11.92 5.94 -0.76
CA GLN A 126 11.58 5.52 -2.12
C GLN A 126 10.21 6.03 -2.59
N ARG A 127 9.11 5.58 -2.00
CA ARG A 127 7.75 5.87 -2.49
C ARG A 127 7.45 7.37 -2.59
N VAL A 128 7.63 8.13 -1.52
CA VAL A 128 7.24 9.55 -1.47
C VAL A 128 8.04 10.39 -2.47
N LYS A 129 9.33 10.12 -2.61
CA LYS A 129 10.23 10.94 -3.43
C LYS A 129 10.19 10.58 -4.92
N HIS A 130 9.81 9.35 -5.27
CA HIS A 130 10.01 8.82 -6.62
C HIS A 130 8.76 8.29 -7.32
N THR A 131 7.58 8.33 -6.69
CA THR A 131 6.34 7.85 -7.32
C THR A 131 5.24 8.91 -7.30
N LYS A 132 4.29 8.83 -8.24
CA LYS A 132 2.99 9.50 -8.09
C LYS A 132 2.21 8.71 -7.04
N TRP A 133 1.68 9.36 -6.00
CA TRP A 133 1.04 8.59 -4.93
C TRP A 133 -0.27 9.18 -4.43
N CYS A 134 -1.18 8.29 -4.03
CA CYS A 134 -2.40 8.63 -3.32
C CYS A 134 -2.61 7.66 -2.15
N VAL A 135 -2.94 8.18 -0.97
CA VAL A 135 -3.28 7.38 0.21
C VAL A 135 -4.60 7.90 0.75
N LEU A 136 -5.57 7.02 0.96
CA LEU A 136 -6.87 7.40 1.52
C LEU A 136 -7.33 6.43 2.60
N ARG A 137 -8.25 6.89 3.44
CA ARG A 137 -8.87 6.10 4.50
C ARG A 137 -10.16 5.46 3.97
N TRP A 138 -10.31 4.16 4.23
CA TRP A 138 -11.54 3.43 3.92
C TRP A 138 -12.40 3.37 5.20
N PRO A 139 -13.70 3.68 5.10
CA PRO A 139 -14.62 3.69 6.24
C PRO A 139 -14.92 2.29 6.77
#